data_AF-A0A831KVC1-F1
#
_entry.id   AF-A0A831KVC1-F1
#
_cell.length_a   1.000
_cell.length_b   1.000
_cell.length_c   1.000
_cell.angle_alpha   90.00
_cell.angle_beta   90.00
_cell.angle_gamma   90.00
#
_symmetry.space_group_name_H-M   'P 1'
#
loop_
_entity.id
_entity.type
_entity.pdbx_description
1 polymer ?
#
loop_
_entity_poly.entity_id
_entity_poly.type
_entity_poly.pdbx_seq_one_letter_code
_entity_poly.pdbx_strand_id
1 'polypeptide(L)' 'MTHPQRATAPVAPVASADPARLQSLVGDLLEEARRRGASAAEAGVSNETGLSVNVRMGEVETVEYHR' A
#
# COMPACT_ATOMS: atom_id res chain seq x y z
N MET A 1 8.11 39.65 8.62
CA MET A 1 7.52 38.47 9.29
C MET A 1 7.80 37.26 8.41
N THR A 2 8.85 36.52 8.74
CA THR A 2 9.40 35.42 7.92
C THR A 2 8.51 34.19 8.10
N HIS A 3 7.90 33.70 7.02
CA HIS A 3 7.20 32.42 7.04
C HIS A 3 8.25 31.30 7.13
N PRO A 4 8.19 30.36 8.09
CA PRO A 4 9.13 29.26 8.14
C PRO A 4 8.92 28.37 6.91
N GLN A 5 9.99 28.17 6.15
CA GLN A 5 10.03 27.31 4.97
C GLN A 5 9.82 25.85 5.43
N ARG A 6 8.69 25.25 5.06
CA ARG A 6 8.35 23.84 5.35
C ARG A 6 9.42 22.92 4.75
N ALA A 7 10.17 22.22 5.60
CA ALA A 7 11.05 21.14 5.16
C ALA A 7 10.20 19.89 4.89
N THR A 8 10.05 19.50 3.63
CA THR A 8 9.55 18.17 3.27
C THR A 8 10.73 17.21 3.32
N ALA A 9 10.83 16.40 4.37
CA ALA A 9 11.78 15.31 4.40
C ALA A 9 11.42 14.28 3.30
N PRO A 10 12.40 13.81 2.49
CA PRO A 10 12.13 12.76 1.50
C PRO A 10 11.78 11.47 2.24
N VAL A 11 10.55 11.00 2.05
CA VAL A 11 10.12 9.70 2.57
C VAL A 11 10.70 8.63 1.66
N ALA A 12 11.56 7.75 2.19
CA ALA A 12 12.13 6.65 1.41
C ALA A 12 11.03 5.73 0.86
N PRO A 13 11.19 5.16 -0.35
CA PRO A 13 10.21 4.24 -0.90
C PRO A 13 10.08 3.03 0.01
N VAL A 14 8.90 2.84 0.55
CA VAL A 14 8.51 1.65 1.30
C VAL A 14 8.34 0.50 0.30
N ALA A 15 8.88 -0.68 0.60
CA ALA A 15 8.92 -1.78 -0.34
C ALA A 15 7.48 -2.24 -0.70
N SER A 16 7.04 -1.98 -1.93
CA SER A 16 5.78 -2.47 -2.46
C SER A 16 5.86 -3.95 -2.83
N ALA A 17 4.76 -4.69 -2.71
CA ALA A 17 4.71 -6.10 -3.08
C ALA A 17 5.06 -6.33 -4.56
N ASP A 18 5.69 -7.48 -4.84
CA ASP A 18 6.07 -7.89 -6.20
C ASP A 18 4.84 -8.07 -7.09
N PRO A 19 4.70 -7.29 -8.19
CA PRO A 19 3.51 -7.34 -9.03
C PRO A 19 3.31 -8.72 -9.69
N ALA A 20 4.40 -9.43 -10.02
CA ALA A 20 4.32 -10.78 -10.56
C ALA A 20 3.69 -11.76 -9.57
N ARG A 21 4.03 -11.65 -8.28
CA ARG A 21 3.47 -12.50 -7.23
C ARG A 21 1.97 -12.23 -7.04
N LEU A 22 1.57 -10.96 -7.08
CA LEU A 22 0.16 -10.56 -6.97
C LEU A 22 -0.67 -11.08 -8.15
N GLN A 23 -0.12 -11.03 -9.37
CA GLN A 23 -0.76 -11.62 -10.56
C GLN A 23 -0.91 -13.14 -10.45
N SER A 24 0.13 -13.85 -10.02
CA SER A 24 0.06 -15.29 -9.78
C SER A 24 -1.02 -15.64 -8.75
N LEU A 25 -1.11 -14.90 -7.65
CA LEU A 25 -2.13 -15.12 -6.62
C LEU A 25 -3.56 -14.98 -7.16
N VAL A 26 -3.81 -13.96 -7.99
CA VAL A 26 -5.11 -13.79 -8.66
C VAL A 26 -5.39 -14.96 -9.61
N GLY A 27 -4.38 -15.38 -10.38
CA GLY A 27 -4.48 -16.55 -11.26
C GLY A 27 -4.86 -17.82 -10.50
N ASP A 28 -4.15 -18.12 -9.41
CA ASP A 28 -4.39 -19.29 -8.56
C ASP A 28 -5.83 -19.30 -8.01
N LEU A 29 -6.33 -18.14 -7.56
CA LEU A 29 -7.70 -17.99 -7.06
C LEU A 29 -8.75 -18.28 -8.14
N LEU A 30 -8.56 -17.77 -9.35
CA LEU A 30 -9.49 -18.00 -10.46
C LEU A 30 -9.44 -19.45 -10.96
N GLU A 31 -8.26 -20.06 -11.01
CA GLU A 31 -8.12 -21.49 -11.35
C GLU A 31 -8.77 -22.39 -10.30
N GLU A 32 -8.60 -22.08 -9.02
CA GLU A 32 -9.27 -22.77 -7.92
C GLU A 32 -10.79 -22.69 -8.05
N ALA A 33 -11.33 -21.50 -8.32
CA ALA A 33 -12.77 -21.30 -8.51
C ALA A 33 -13.30 -22.14 -9.68
N ARG A 34 -12.59 -22.15 -10.81
CA ARG A 34 -12.91 -22.99 -11.97
C ARG A 34 -12.87 -24.48 -11.60
N ARG A 35 -11.86 -24.92 -10.86
CA ARG A 35 -11.73 -26.33 -10.43
C ARG A 35 -12.88 -26.78 -9.53
N ARG A 36 -13.45 -25.84 -8.76
CA ARG A 36 -14.64 -26.08 -7.93
C ARG A 36 -15.96 -26.00 -8.69
N GLY A 37 -15.95 -25.78 -10.00
CA GLY A 37 -17.13 -25.77 -10.85
C GLY A 37 -17.82 -24.41 -10.97
N ALA A 38 -17.14 -23.32 -10.60
CA ALA A 38 -17.69 -21.98 -10.83
C ALA A 38 -17.85 -21.72 -12.33
N SER A 39 -19.06 -21.31 -12.75
CA SER A 39 -19.34 -20.88 -14.13
C SER A 39 -18.78 -19.49 -14.43
N ALA A 40 -18.53 -18.67 -13.40
CA ALA A 40 -17.86 -17.38 -13.47
C ALA A 40 -17.24 -17.04 -12.09
N ALA A 41 -16.14 -16.29 -12.09
CA ALA A 41 -15.50 -15.78 -10.88
C ALA A 41 -14.69 -14.51 -11.20
N GLU A 42 -14.61 -13.61 -10.22
CA GLU A 42 -13.76 -12.42 -10.25
C GLU A 42 -12.86 -12.42 -9.03
N ALA A 43 -11.63 -11.95 -9.19
CA ALA A 43 -10.65 -11.83 -8.11
C ALA A 43 -9.86 -10.54 -8.27
N GLY A 44 -9.64 -9.85 -7.16
CA GLY A 44 -8.82 -8.65 -7.08
C GLY A 44 -7.86 -8.77 -5.89
N VAL A 45 -6.67 -8.19 -6.03
CA VAL A 45 -5.68 -8.11 -4.97
C VAL A 45 -5.16 -6.68 -4.88
N SER A 46 -5.07 -6.17 -3.66
CA SER A 46 -4.51 -4.87 -3.35
C SER A 46 -3.39 -5.05 -2.34
N ASN A 47 -2.31 -4.29 -2.51
CA ASN A 47 -1.23 -4.20 -1.52
C ASN A 47 -0.94 -2.72 -1.28
N GLU A 48 -1.02 -2.31 -0.03
CA GLU A 48 -0.84 -0.93 0.39
C GLU A 48 0.36 -0.85 1.32
N THR A 49 1.20 0.16 1.11
CA THR A 49 2.31 0.44 2.00
C THR A 49 2.45 1.95 2.08
N GLY A 50 2.52 2.49 3.29
CA GLY A 50 2.40 3.92 3.50
C GLY A 50 3.07 4.39 4.78
N LEU A 51 3.34 5.69 4.85
CA LEU A 51 3.83 6.35 6.05
C LEU A 51 2.91 7.53 6.36
N SER A 52 2.37 7.55 7.57
CA SER A 52 1.52 8.62 8.09
C SER A 52 2.32 9.45 9.09
N VAL A 53 2.34 10.77 8.93
CA VAL A 53 3.06 11.69 9.83
C VAL A 53 2.09 12.75 10.35
N ASN A 54 2.01 12.90 11.66
CA ASN A 54 1.23 13.94 12.32
C ASN A 54 2.15 15.02 12.90
N VAL A 55 1.81 16.29 12.65
CA VAL A 55 2.58 17.46 13.08
C VAL A 55 1.64 18.47 13.72
N ARG A 56 2.02 18.99 14.89
CA ARG A 56 1.28 20.02 15.60
C ARG A 56 2.22 21.08 16.13
N MET A 57 1.84 22.34 15.93
CA MET A 57 2.64 23.51 16.32
C MET A 57 4.08 23.50 15.76
N GLY A 58 4.30 22.80 14.64
CA GLY A 58 5.63 22.69 14.01
C GLY A 58 6.46 21.50 14.46
N GLU A 59 6.01 20.75 15.47
CA GLU A 59 6.69 19.58 16.01
C GLU A 59 6.01 18.29 15.53
N VAL A 60 6.82 17.27 15.22
CA VAL A 60 6.30 15.94 14.89
C VAL A 60 5.75 15.30 16.16
N GLU A 61 4.47 14.93 16.13
CA GLU A 61 3.83 14.21 17.22
C GLU A 61 3.90 12.70 17.00
N THR A 62 3.54 12.25 15.79
CA THR A 62 3.37 10.82 15.50
C THR A 62 3.91 10.47 14.11
N VAL A 63 4.55 9.29 14.00
CA VAL A 63 4.94 8.66 12.74
C VAL A 63 4.47 7.22 12.76
N GLU A 64 3.64 6.83 11.80
CA GLU A 64 3.03 5.50 11.70
C GLU A 64 3.32 4.86 10.34
N TYR A 65 3.72 3.58 10.37
CA TYR A 65 4.04 2.80 9.18
C TYR A 65 2.93 1.77 8.89
N HIS A 66 2.42 1.75 7.66
CA HIS A 66 1.42 0.81 7.16
C HIS A 66 2.07 -0.13 6.15
N ARG A 67 1.82 -1.45 6.27
CA ARG A 67 2.29 -2.49 5.35
C ARG A 67 1.29 -3.61 5.19
#